data_AF-A0A8H5QWH2-F1
#
_entry.id   AF-A0A8H5QWH2-F1
#
_cell.length_a   1.000
_cell.length_b   1.000
_cell.length_c   1.000
_cell.angle_alpha   90.00
_cell.angle_beta   90.00
_cell.angle_gamma   90.00
#
_symmetry.space_group_name_H-M   'P 1'
#
loop_
_entity.id
_entity.type
_entity.pdbx_description
1 polymer ?
#
loop_
_entity_poly.entity_id
_entity_poly.type
_entity_poly.pdbx_seq_one_letter_code
_entity_poly.pdbx_strand_id
1 'polypeptide(L)'
;MAPSATTTTTATEEHPTLTLRPEGLERIVIDGNNRRYGDWRDDLVRDGYAVVKGAIPRERALSYANRMYGLIESFGLGYNRNDPSSVHPDKLPVINEKGMLLNYGAAHEDFVWAVRSEPGVVGAFEKALGSEDLIVSFDAINYGFANRENLPENKPWPHQDQDPDVPGFRCLQGLVNLLPNGPNDGGLIVAKGGHTKSKQFHDEIRGTEERIPAWTKEWYGFTDKGMKWLEEHGCEWYKVEAEPGDLILWDSRTPHYNIPVKSQQDRFAIYTCFMPVSEASQEDLIRKKDAFERRIGTTHWPNARHLGSNEAKRNGKPDHVVRDRPLHEPILNERAFKLTGIPYIKAEAS
;
A
#
# COMPACT_ATOMS: atom_id res chain seq x y z
N MET A 1 19.78 43.39 -54.44
CA MET A 1 18.75 42.33 -54.60
C MET A 1 19.10 41.22 -53.62
N ALA A 2 18.31 41.08 -52.55
CA ALA A 2 18.52 40.10 -51.48
C ALA A 2 17.83 38.75 -51.84
N PRO A 3 18.32 37.60 -51.34
CA PRO A 3 17.83 36.29 -51.73
C PRO A 3 16.53 35.93 -51.01
N SER A 4 15.65 35.22 -51.74
CA SER A 4 14.34 34.74 -51.29
C SER A 4 14.51 33.46 -50.44
N ALA A 5 13.95 33.45 -49.24
CA ALA A 5 13.94 32.31 -48.34
C ALA A 5 12.86 31.30 -48.75
N THR A 6 13.21 30.02 -48.82
CA THR A 6 12.26 28.92 -49.03
C THR A 6 11.93 28.30 -47.68
N THR A 7 10.68 28.44 -47.24
CA THR A 7 10.17 27.81 -46.02
C THR A 7 9.63 26.43 -46.37
N THR A 8 10.21 25.37 -45.80
CA THR A 8 9.66 24.00 -45.90
C THR A 8 8.73 23.77 -44.72
N THR A 9 7.45 23.54 -44.98
CA THR A 9 6.46 23.17 -43.98
C THR A 9 6.38 21.66 -43.89
N THR A 10 6.90 21.06 -42.82
CA THR A 10 6.70 19.64 -42.53
C THR A 10 5.38 19.48 -41.78
N ALA A 11 4.38 18.88 -42.43
CA ALA A 11 3.14 18.50 -41.77
C ALA A 11 3.39 17.23 -40.94
N THR A 12 3.20 17.32 -39.62
CA THR A 12 3.22 16.16 -38.73
C THR A 12 1.84 15.52 -38.78
N GLU A 13 1.72 14.36 -39.43
CA GLU A 13 0.52 13.53 -39.31
C GLU A 13 0.49 12.90 -37.90
N GLU A 14 -0.43 13.35 -37.05
CA GLU A 14 -0.78 12.64 -35.83
C GLU A 14 -1.58 11.39 -36.21
N HIS A 15 -0.90 10.24 -36.22
CA HIS A 15 -1.61 8.97 -36.23
C HIS A 15 -2.23 8.73 -34.85
N PRO A 16 -3.56 8.55 -34.73
CA PRO A 16 -4.15 8.13 -33.48
C PRO A 16 -3.65 6.73 -33.15
N THR A 17 -2.82 6.61 -32.12
CA THR A 17 -2.41 5.32 -31.57
C THR A 17 -3.64 4.68 -30.94
N LEU A 18 -4.30 3.81 -31.70
CA LEU A 18 -5.36 2.94 -31.19
C LEU A 18 -4.69 1.87 -30.31
N THR A 19 -4.58 2.13 -29.00
CA THR A 19 -4.25 1.08 -28.03
C THR A 19 -5.42 0.10 -27.97
N LEU A 20 -5.32 -0.98 -28.73
CA LEU A 20 -6.16 -2.16 -28.54
C LEU A 20 -5.91 -2.66 -27.11
N ARG A 21 -6.88 -2.45 -26.23
CA ARG A 21 -6.87 -3.10 -24.91
C ARG A 21 -6.92 -4.61 -25.16
N PRO A 22 -6.09 -5.43 -24.51
CA PRO A 22 -6.22 -6.87 -24.60
C PRO A 22 -7.67 -7.26 -24.31
N GLU A 23 -8.32 -7.99 -25.22
CA GLU A 23 -9.65 -8.53 -24.98
C GLU A 23 -9.63 -9.32 -23.65
N GLY A 24 -10.41 -8.88 -22.66
CA GLY A 24 -10.63 -9.62 -21.41
C GLY A 24 -10.08 -9.02 -20.11
N LEU A 25 -9.33 -7.91 -20.12
CA LEU A 25 -8.97 -7.18 -18.89
C LEU A 25 -9.91 -5.99 -18.65
N GLU A 26 -11.06 -6.24 -18.04
CA GLU A 26 -11.95 -5.18 -17.56
C GLU A 26 -11.65 -4.82 -16.11
N ARG A 27 -11.63 -3.52 -15.81
CA ARG A 27 -11.56 -3.02 -14.43
C ARG A 27 -12.74 -3.55 -13.63
N ILE A 28 -12.47 -3.98 -12.40
CA ILE A 28 -13.48 -4.40 -11.46
C ILE A 28 -14.49 -3.27 -11.22
N VAL A 29 -15.76 -3.62 -11.29
CA VAL A 29 -16.88 -2.75 -10.94
C VAL A 29 -17.34 -3.12 -9.53
N ILE A 30 -17.29 -2.13 -8.63
CA ILE A 30 -17.72 -2.22 -7.22
C ILE A 30 -18.79 -1.16 -6.97
N ASP A 31 -19.96 -1.39 -7.56
CA ASP A 31 -21.14 -0.50 -7.56
C ASP A 31 -22.32 -1.05 -6.73
N GLY A 32 -22.14 -2.22 -6.09
CA GLY A 32 -23.18 -2.90 -5.32
C GLY A 32 -24.11 -3.80 -6.16
N ASN A 33 -23.94 -3.86 -7.48
CA ASN A 33 -24.82 -4.62 -8.38
C ASN A 33 -24.34 -6.07 -8.60
N ASN A 34 -24.28 -6.90 -7.56
CA ASN A 34 -24.12 -8.38 -7.58
C ASN A 34 -23.33 -9.01 -8.77
N ARG A 35 -22.28 -8.33 -9.26
CA ARG A 35 -21.51 -8.79 -10.41
C ARG A 35 -20.67 -9.97 -9.95
N ARG A 36 -20.72 -11.07 -10.69
CA ARG A 36 -19.91 -12.26 -10.42
C ARG A 36 -18.78 -12.39 -11.43
N TYR A 37 -17.59 -12.57 -10.90
CA TYR A 37 -16.32 -12.81 -11.59
C TYR A 37 -15.88 -14.27 -11.46
N GLY A 38 -16.38 -15.00 -10.47
CA GLY A 38 -16.04 -16.42 -10.24
C GLY A 38 -14.67 -16.64 -9.59
N ASP A 39 -14.14 -15.61 -8.91
CA ASP A 39 -12.87 -15.64 -8.19
C ASP A 39 -12.90 -14.68 -6.99
N TRP A 40 -11.73 -14.42 -6.38
CA TRP A 40 -11.57 -13.54 -5.21
C TRP A 40 -12.17 -12.13 -5.38
N ARG A 41 -12.38 -11.65 -6.61
CA ARG A 41 -13.05 -10.36 -6.85
C ARG A 41 -14.49 -10.35 -6.36
N ASP A 42 -15.15 -11.52 -6.29
CA ASP A 42 -16.49 -11.66 -5.73
C ASP A 42 -16.51 -11.32 -4.23
N ASP A 43 -15.46 -11.72 -3.50
CA ASP A 43 -15.30 -11.37 -2.09
C ASP A 43 -15.02 -9.88 -1.92
N LEU A 44 -14.17 -9.30 -2.78
CA LEU A 44 -13.87 -7.87 -2.76
C LEU A 44 -15.12 -7.02 -3.01
N VAL A 45 -15.97 -7.41 -3.97
CA VAL A 45 -17.23 -6.71 -4.25
C VAL A 45 -18.20 -6.82 -3.07
N ARG A 46 -18.34 -8.02 -2.50
CA ARG A 46 -19.30 -8.30 -1.41
C ARG A 46 -18.87 -7.69 -0.09
N ASP A 47 -17.61 -7.90 0.31
CA ASP A 47 -17.14 -7.65 1.67
C ASP A 47 -16.23 -6.41 1.76
N GLY A 48 -15.74 -5.89 0.63
CA GLY A 48 -14.83 -4.74 0.59
C GLY A 48 -13.36 -5.11 0.80
N TYR A 49 -13.07 -6.40 0.95
CA TYR A 49 -11.73 -6.97 0.99
C TYR A 49 -11.72 -8.36 0.36
N ALA A 50 -10.54 -8.84 -0.03
CA ALA A 50 -10.33 -10.20 -0.49
C ALA A 50 -8.93 -10.70 -0.11
N VAL A 51 -8.78 -12.02 -0.04
CA VAL A 51 -7.48 -12.68 0.12
C VAL A 51 -7.19 -13.50 -1.14
N VAL A 52 -6.16 -13.09 -1.88
CA VAL A 52 -5.63 -13.84 -3.01
C VAL A 52 -4.65 -14.88 -2.48
N LYS A 53 -5.11 -16.13 -2.42
CA LYS A 53 -4.35 -17.24 -1.85
C LYS A 53 -3.12 -17.57 -2.70
N GLY A 54 -1.96 -17.70 -2.04
CA GLY A 54 -0.72 -18.14 -2.68
C GLY A 54 -0.22 -17.22 -3.79
N ALA A 55 -0.48 -15.91 -3.68
CA ALA A 55 0.06 -14.91 -4.62
C ALA A 55 1.59 -14.97 -4.72
N ILE A 56 2.24 -15.38 -3.63
CA ILE A 56 3.65 -15.79 -3.57
C ILE A 56 3.70 -17.23 -3.04
N PRO A 57 4.53 -18.13 -3.61
CA PRO A 57 4.76 -19.44 -3.02
C PRO A 57 5.24 -19.34 -1.57
N ARG A 58 4.68 -20.16 -0.68
CA ARG A 58 4.92 -20.13 0.77
C ARG A 58 6.41 -20.04 1.14
N GLU A 59 7.23 -20.92 0.58
CA GLU A 59 8.67 -20.97 0.87
C GLU A 59 9.39 -19.66 0.53
N ARG A 60 8.98 -19.02 -0.57
CA ARG A 60 9.55 -17.74 -1.00
C ARG A 60 9.09 -16.61 -0.11
N ALA A 61 7.81 -16.59 0.29
CA ALA A 61 7.30 -15.63 1.27
C ALA A 61 8.05 -15.72 2.61
N LEU A 62 8.30 -16.94 3.10
CA LEU A 62 9.10 -17.17 4.31
C LEU A 62 10.57 -16.74 4.13
N SER A 63 11.13 -16.87 2.92
CA SER A 63 12.47 -16.33 2.63
C SER A 63 12.52 -14.80 2.71
N TYR A 64 11.45 -14.10 2.31
CA TYR A 64 11.33 -12.65 2.51
C TYR A 64 11.15 -12.28 3.97
N ALA A 65 10.35 -13.04 4.74
CA ALA A 65 10.25 -12.86 6.18
C ALA A 65 11.62 -13.00 6.88
N ASN A 66 12.43 -13.98 6.46
CA ASN A 66 13.80 -14.15 6.97
C ASN A 66 14.69 -12.92 6.70
N ARG A 67 14.52 -12.27 5.55
CA ARG A 67 15.22 -11.03 5.20
C ARG A 67 14.71 -9.82 5.99
N MET A 68 13.41 -9.75 6.30
CA MET A 68 12.87 -8.75 7.21
C MET A 68 13.44 -8.88 8.63
N TYR A 69 13.54 -10.10 9.17
CA TYR A 69 14.25 -10.30 10.44
C TYR A 69 15.71 -9.85 10.34
N GLY A 70 16.40 -10.21 9.25
CA GLY A 70 17.79 -9.81 9.02
C GLY A 70 17.97 -8.29 8.93
N LEU A 71 17.00 -7.58 8.33
CA LEU A 71 16.98 -6.13 8.30
C LEU A 71 16.93 -5.56 9.72
N ILE A 72 16.03 -6.03 10.59
CA ILE A 72 15.95 -5.54 11.98
C ILE A 72 17.24 -5.84 12.75
N GLU A 73 17.79 -7.04 12.62
CA GLU A 73 19.05 -7.42 13.27
C GLU A 73 20.22 -6.56 12.79
N SER A 74 20.24 -6.17 11.51
CA SER A 74 21.30 -5.36 10.93
C SER A 74 21.47 -3.99 11.59
N PHE A 75 20.45 -3.48 12.30
CA PHE A 75 20.56 -2.20 13.01
C PHE A 75 21.57 -2.26 14.18
N GLY A 76 21.92 -3.46 14.65
CA GLY A 76 22.93 -3.63 15.72
C GLY A 76 22.47 -3.09 17.08
N LEU A 77 21.17 -2.90 17.27
CA LEU A 77 20.57 -2.33 18.49
C LEU A 77 20.31 -3.40 19.58
N GLY A 78 20.56 -4.68 19.28
CA GLY A 78 20.41 -5.78 20.24
C GLY A 78 19.11 -6.57 20.11
N TYR A 79 18.31 -6.34 19.07
CA TYR A 79 17.25 -7.27 18.68
C TYR A 79 17.83 -8.63 18.28
N ASN A 80 17.18 -9.71 18.72
CA ASN A 80 17.53 -11.09 18.41
C ASN A 80 16.22 -11.87 18.20
N ARG A 81 16.00 -12.38 16.98
CA ARG A 81 14.76 -13.08 16.63
C ARG A 81 14.46 -14.34 17.47
N ASN A 82 15.49 -14.90 18.12
CA ASN A 82 15.36 -16.09 18.97
C ASN A 82 15.18 -15.75 20.45
N ASP A 83 15.15 -14.47 20.80
CA ASP A 83 14.94 -13.98 22.17
C ASP A 83 13.76 -12.99 22.17
N PRO A 84 12.55 -13.43 22.57
CA PRO A 84 11.38 -12.56 22.64
C PRO A 84 11.62 -11.31 23.50
N SER A 85 12.44 -11.38 24.56
CA SER A 85 12.75 -10.23 25.43
C SER A 85 13.59 -9.15 24.74
N SER A 86 14.09 -9.43 23.54
CA SER A 86 14.77 -8.46 22.69
C SER A 86 13.81 -7.53 21.96
N VAL A 87 12.50 -7.84 21.92
CA VAL A 87 11.46 -6.92 21.42
C VAL A 87 11.28 -5.79 22.44
N HIS A 88 12.09 -4.74 22.28
CA HIS A 88 12.13 -3.60 23.17
C HIS A 88 12.40 -2.33 22.34
N PRO A 89 11.79 -1.17 22.66
CA PRO A 89 11.99 0.07 21.90
C PRO A 89 13.46 0.47 21.74
N ASP A 90 14.30 0.22 22.76
CA ASP A 90 15.73 0.52 22.73
C ASP A 90 16.56 -0.47 21.90
N LYS A 91 16.00 -1.64 21.58
CA LYS A 91 16.65 -2.70 20.80
C LYS A 91 16.21 -2.74 19.35
N LEU A 92 15.26 -1.89 18.97
CA LEU A 92 14.63 -1.84 17.66
C LEU A 92 14.91 -0.50 16.98
N PRO A 93 14.94 -0.47 15.62
CA PRO A 93 14.86 0.80 14.91
C PRO A 93 13.56 1.51 15.26
N VAL A 94 13.46 2.80 14.92
CA VAL A 94 12.19 3.53 15.06
C VAL A 94 11.13 2.88 14.17
N ILE A 95 10.24 2.14 14.82
CA ILE A 95 9.02 1.56 14.28
C ILE A 95 7.89 2.24 15.04
N ASN A 96 6.89 2.76 14.34
CA ASN A 96 5.78 3.41 15.04
C ASN A 96 4.92 2.39 15.80
N GLU A 97 3.99 2.87 16.61
CA GLU A 97 3.11 2.03 17.44
C GLU A 97 2.21 1.08 16.64
N LYS A 98 2.01 1.38 15.34
CA LYS A 98 1.30 0.54 14.36
C LYS A 98 2.18 -0.51 13.71
N GLY A 99 3.46 -0.59 14.07
CA GLY A 99 4.41 -1.54 13.49
C GLY A 99 5.03 -1.08 12.17
N MET A 100 4.81 0.14 11.71
CA MET A 100 5.33 0.61 10.42
C MET A 100 6.78 1.08 10.54
N LEU A 101 7.66 0.50 9.70
CA LEU A 101 9.00 1.01 9.44
C LEU A 101 8.93 1.89 8.18
N LEU A 102 8.88 3.21 8.39
CA LEU A 102 8.67 4.21 7.33
C LEU A 102 9.99 4.81 6.79
N ASN A 103 11.04 4.79 7.61
CA ASN A 103 12.32 5.45 7.35
C ASN A 103 13.38 4.43 6.87
N TYR A 104 14.66 4.84 6.91
CA TYR A 104 15.82 3.97 6.68
C TYR A 104 15.94 3.38 5.28
N GLY A 105 15.26 3.96 4.28
CA GLY A 105 15.18 3.37 2.95
C GLY A 105 14.42 2.04 2.91
N ALA A 106 13.71 1.66 3.98
CA ALA A 106 13.11 0.33 4.15
C ALA A 106 12.11 -0.01 3.03
N ALA A 107 11.38 0.99 2.53
CA ALA A 107 10.46 0.84 1.40
C ALA A 107 11.17 0.49 0.08
N HIS A 108 12.50 0.55 0.01
CA HIS A 108 13.29 0.26 -1.18
C HIS A 108 14.31 -0.86 -0.99
N GLU A 109 14.21 -1.64 0.09
CA GLU A 109 15.00 -2.87 0.21
C GLU A 109 14.72 -3.79 -0.99
N ASP A 110 15.75 -4.49 -1.41
CA ASP A 110 15.68 -5.41 -2.54
C ASP A 110 14.60 -6.49 -2.41
N PHE A 111 14.33 -7.01 -1.21
CA PHE A 111 13.24 -7.95 -0.97
C PHE A 111 11.85 -7.30 -1.07
N VAL A 112 11.74 -6.01 -0.74
CA VAL A 112 10.48 -5.26 -0.89
C VAL A 112 10.16 -5.09 -2.37
N TRP A 113 11.18 -4.80 -3.19
CA TRP A 113 11.02 -4.76 -4.64
C TRP A 113 10.76 -6.14 -5.25
N ALA A 114 11.39 -7.20 -4.74
CA ALA A 114 11.10 -8.57 -5.15
C ALA A 114 9.61 -8.89 -4.92
N VAL A 115 9.08 -8.61 -3.71
CA VAL A 115 7.67 -8.83 -3.36
C VAL A 115 6.71 -8.03 -4.23
N ARG A 116 6.99 -6.73 -4.46
CA ARG A 116 6.20 -5.89 -5.38
C ARG A 116 6.21 -6.41 -6.82
N SER A 117 7.19 -7.21 -7.19
CA SER A 117 7.37 -7.72 -8.56
C SER A 117 6.94 -9.19 -8.71
N GLU A 118 6.41 -9.81 -7.66
CA GLU A 118 5.95 -11.19 -7.73
C GLU A 118 4.77 -11.32 -8.70
N PRO A 119 4.79 -12.29 -9.63
CA PRO A 119 3.75 -12.41 -10.66
C PRO A 119 2.33 -12.53 -10.10
N GLY A 120 2.13 -13.29 -9.02
CA GLY A 120 0.80 -13.43 -8.41
C GLY A 120 0.34 -12.18 -7.67
N VAL A 121 1.27 -11.31 -7.24
CA VAL A 121 0.94 -10.01 -6.64
C VAL A 121 0.52 -9.04 -7.72
N VAL A 122 1.41 -8.80 -8.68
CA VAL A 122 1.16 -7.85 -9.78
C VAL A 122 -0.06 -8.28 -10.59
N GLY A 123 -0.15 -9.57 -10.94
CA GLY A 123 -1.27 -10.11 -11.72
C GLY A 123 -2.64 -9.98 -11.05
N ALA A 124 -2.71 -9.98 -9.72
CA ALA A 124 -3.96 -9.71 -9.03
C ALA A 124 -4.42 -8.26 -9.24
N PHE A 125 -3.49 -7.30 -9.18
CA PHE A 125 -3.79 -5.91 -9.46
C PHE A 125 -4.10 -5.66 -10.93
N GLU A 126 -3.37 -6.27 -11.86
CA GLU A 126 -3.67 -6.16 -13.29
C GLU A 126 -5.10 -6.60 -13.57
N LYS A 127 -5.47 -7.76 -13.04
CA LYS A 127 -6.80 -8.36 -13.19
C LYS A 127 -7.93 -7.53 -12.57
N ALA A 128 -7.68 -6.85 -11.44
CA ALA A 128 -8.68 -5.98 -10.84
C ALA A 128 -8.74 -4.59 -11.49
N LEU A 129 -7.60 -4.04 -11.91
CA LEU A 129 -7.52 -2.68 -12.45
C LEU A 129 -7.76 -2.62 -13.96
N GLY A 130 -7.72 -3.76 -14.65
CA GLY A 130 -7.93 -3.84 -16.10
C GLY A 130 -6.76 -3.25 -16.90
N SER A 131 -5.54 -3.31 -16.36
CA SER A 131 -4.33 -2.77 -17.00
C SER A 131 -3.10 -3.56 -16.60
N GLU A 132 -2.23 -3.87 -17.57
CA GLU A 132 -0.87 -4.40 -17.33
C GLU A 132 0.15 -3.28 -17.05
N ASP A 133 -0.11 -2.08 -17.56
CA ASP A 133 0.69 -0.90 -17.33
C ASP A 133 0.35 -0.31 -15.96
N LEU A 134 1.06 -0.78 -14.94
CA LEU A 134 0.88 -0.41 -13.54
C LEU A 134 2.12 0.30 -12.97
N ILE A 135 1.87 1.16 -11.99
CA ILE A 135 2.86 1.68 -11.04
C ILE A 135 2.52 1.23 -9.62
N VAL A 136 3.52 1.08 -8.76
CA VAL A 136 3.35 0.60 -7.37
C VAL A 136 3.71 1.67 -6.35
N SER A 137 3.03 1.75 -5.21
CA SER A 137 3.42 2.62 -4.10
C SER A 137 4.77 2.24 -3.49
N PHE A 138 5.48 3.24 -2.95
CA PHE A 138 6.70 3.01 -2.16
C PHE A 138 6.35 3.03 -0.66
N ASP A 139 5.29 2.32 -0.32
CA ASP A 139 4.74 2.30 1.03
C ASP A 139 5.61 1.50 2.01
N ALA A 140 5.27 1.57 3.28
CA ALA A 140 6.00 0.99 4.40
C ALA A 140 6.10 -0.53 4.36
N ILE A 141 6.94 -1.05 5.26
CA ILE A 141 6.88 -2.45 5.70
C ILE A 141 6.43 -2.50 7.16
N ASN A 142 5.77 -3.59 7.55
CA ASN A 142 5.13 -3.72 8.85
C ASN A 142 5.71 -4.87 9.68
N TYR A 143 6.05 -4.54 10.93
CA TYR A 143 6.48 -5.44 11.99
C TYR A 143 5.43 -5.50 13.10
N GLY A 144 4.65 -6.56 13.12
CA GLY A 144 3.80 -6.95 14.24
C GLY A 144 4.53 -7.96 15.12
N PHE A 145 5.36 -7.52 16.06
CA PHE A 145 5.98 -8.45 17.01
C PHE A 145 4.97 -9.03 18.00
N ALA A 146 5.20 -10.25 18.47
CA ALA A 146 4.39 -10.95 19.47
C ALA A 146 4.68 -10.51 20.92
N ASN A 147 5.96 -10.41 21.31
CA ASN A 147 6.34 -10.03 22.68
C ASN A 147 6.37 -8.51 22.87
N ARG A 148 5.19 -7.88 22.86
CA ARG A 148 5.04 -6.42 22.81
C ARG A 148 5.05 -5.73 24.17
N GLU A 149 5.40 -6.40 25.26
CA GLU A 149 5.24 -5.90 26.64
C GLU A 149 5.80 -4.49 26.87
N ASN A 150 6.93 -4.19 26.21
CA ASN A 150 7.63 -2.90 26.34
C ASN A 150 7.33 -1.93 25.19
N LEU A 151 6.54 -2.33 24.20
CA LEU A 151 6.23 -1.48 23.04
C LEU A 151 5.10 -0.49 23.39
N PRO A 152 5.06 0.68 22.74
CA PRO A 152 3.95 1.61 22.89
C PRO A 152 2.59 0.96 22.59
N GLU A 153 1.56 1.41 23.31
CA GLU A 153 0.19 0.94 23.10
C GLU A 153 -0.31 1.23 21.68
N ASN A 154 -0.83 0.20 21.00
CA ASN A 154 -1.53 0.37 19.73
C ASN A 154 -3.03 0.60 19.97
N LYS A 155 -3.43 1.87 20.09
CA LYS A 155 -4.84 2.26 20.21
C LYS A 155 -5.61 2.07 18.89
N PRO A 156 -6.88 1.62 18.92
CA PRO A 156 -7.72 1.58 17.73
C PRO A 156 -7.78 2.92 17.00
N TRP A 157 -7.83 2.87 15.68
CA TRP A 157 -7.81 4.05 14.79
C TRP A 157 -8.61 3.76 13.52
N PRO A 158 -9.91 3.45 13.64
CA PRO A 158 -10.73 3.09 12.49
C PRO A 158 -10.76 4.24 11.49
N HIS A 159 -10.43 3.95 10.24
CA HIS A 159 -10.42 4.94 9.18
C HIS A 159 -10.78 4.33 7.82
N GLN A 160 -11.05 5.21 6.85
CA GLN A 160 -10.98 4.90 5.44
C GLN A 160 -9.97 5.83 4.79
N ASP A 161 -9.42 5.39 3.67
CA ASP A 161 -8.33 6.06 2.95
C ASP A 161 -8.82 6.61 1.61
N GLN A 162 -9.96 7.28 1.65
CA GLN A 162 -10.52 7.94 0.49
C GLN A 162 -11.27 9.20 0.90
N ASP A 163 -11.11 10.25 0.08
CA ASP A 163 -11.83 11.50 0.23
C ASP A 163 -13.36 11.27 0.34
N PRO A 164 -13.99 11.64 1.48
CA PRO A 164 -15.44 11.57 1.67
C PRO A 164 -16.26 12.32 0.62
N ASP A 165 -15.66 13.31 -0.04
CA ASP A 165 -16.32 14.15 -1.05
C ASP A 165 -16.21 13.55 -2.47
N VAL A 166 -15.44 12.47 -2.64
CA VAL A 166 -15.25 11.78 -3.93
C VAL A 166 -15.65 10.30 -3.79
N PRO A 167 -16.96 9.98 -3.95
CA PRO A 167 -17.46 8.62 -3.81
C PRO A 167 -17.06 7.72 -4.99
N GLY A 168 -17.32 6.41 -4.84
CA GLY A 168 -17.01 5.40 -5.85
C GLY A 168 -15.64 4.77 -5.65
N PHE A 169 -15.39 3.64 -6.32
CA PHE A 169 -14.12 2.91 -6.21
C PHE A 169 -12.98 3.68 -6.88
N ARG A 170 -11.91 3.96 -6.15
CA ARG A 170 -10.74 4.71 -6.66
C ARG A 170 -9.42 3.99 -6.45
N CYS A 171 -9.18 3.53 -5.23
CA CYS A 171 -7.93 2.89 -4.84
C CYS A 171 -8.19 1.46 -4.36
N LEU A 172 -7.43 0.53 -4.90
CA LEU A 172 -7.33 -0.83 -4.38
C LEU A 172 -6.05 -0.92 -3.58
N GLN A 173 -6.18 -0.91 -2.27
CA GLN A 173 -5.03 -1.11 -1.40
C GLN A 173 -4.69 -2.58 -1.32
N GLY A 174 -3.44 -2.86 -0.93
CA GLY A 174 -3.04 -4.22 -0.65
C GLY A 174 -1.80 -4.32 0.22
N LEU A 175 -1.64 -5.51 0.77
CA LEU A 175 -0.43 -5.93 1.46
C LEU A 175 -0.17 -7.41 1.25
N VAL A 176 1.08 -7.79 1.18
CA VAL A 176 1.51 -9.19 1.15
C VAL A 176 1.82 -9.63 2.57
N ASN A 177 1.22 -10.73 3.00
CA ASN A 177 1.46 -11.34 4.29
C ASN A 177 2.60 -12.37 4.20
N LEU A 178 3.57 -12.33 5.11
CA LEU A 178 4.79 -13.15 4.99
C LEU A 178 4.95 -14.25 6.05
N LEU A 179 4.21 -14.16 7.15
CA LEU A 179 4.21 -15.13 8.26
C LEU A 179 2.78 -15.65 8.49
N PRO A 180 2.58 -16.79 9.17
CA PRO A 180 1.24 -17.21 9.57
C PRO A 180 0.50 -16.06 10.27
N ASN A 181 -0.74 -15.80 9.88
CA ASN A 181 -1.54 -14.72 10.45
C ASN A 181 -2.99 -15.16 10.69
N GLY A 182 -3.19 -15.81 11.84
CA GLY A 182 -4.50 -16.23 12.34
C GLY A 182 -5.26 -15.13 13.10
N PRO A 183 -6.30 -15.50 13.85
CA PRO A 183 -7.23 -14.57 14.48
C PRO A 183 -6.60 -13.72 15.61
N ASN A 184 -5.50 -14.18 16.21
CA ASN A 184 -4.83 -13.50 17.33
C ASN A 184 -3.45 -12.91 16.96
N ASP A 185 -3.05 -13.00 15.69
CA ASP A 185 -1.69 -12.70 15.24
C ASP A 185 -1.54 -11.23 14.80
N GLY A 186 -2.44 -10.34 15.23
CA GLY A 186 -2.42 -8.93 14.86
C GLY A 186 -2.61 -8.68 13.35
N GLY A 187 -2.57 -7.43 12.92
CA GLY A 187 -2.70 -7.05 11.50
C GLY A 187 -4.07 -6.46 11.16
N LEU A 188 -4.42 -6.51 9.87
CA LEU A 188 -5.58 -5.80 9.29
C LEU A 188 -6.91 -6.35 9.81
N ILE A 189 -7.77 -5.46 10.30
CA ILE A 189 -9.19 -5.70 10.48
C ILE A 189 -9.99 -4.77 9.58
N VAL A 190 -11.13 -5.24 9.08
CA VAL A 190 -12.00 -4.50 8.16
C VAL A 190 -13.45 -4.59 8.60
N ALA A 191 -14.23 -3.53 8.37
CA ALA A 191 -15.68 -3.56 8.53
C ALA A 191 -16.31 -4.04 7.21
N LYS A 192 -16.72 -5.32 7.15
CA LYS A 192 -17.26 -5.96 5.96
C LYS A 192 -18.47 -5.18 5.43
N GLY A 193 -18.48 -4.90 4.11
CA GLY A 193 -19.58 -4.18 3.45
C GLY A 193 -19.61 -2.66 3.71
N GLY A 194 -18.67 -2.12 4.50
CA GLY A 194 -18.62 -0.68 4.76
C GLY A 194 -18.34 0.15 3.51
N HIS A 195 -17.59 -0.40 2.54
CA HIS A 195 -17.27 0.29 1.27
C HIS A 195 -18.50 0.62 0.42
N THR A 196 -19.52 -0.24 0.39
CA THR A 196 -20.77 0.03 -0.35
C THR A 196 -21.63 1.08 0.33
N LYS A 197 -21.42 1.30 1.63
CA LYS A 197 -22.16 2.26 2.46
C LYS A 197 -21.42 3.58 2.65
N SER A 198 -20.16 3.69 2.22
CA SER A 198 -19.31 4.87 2.44
C SER A 198 -19.99 6.18 2.04
N LYS A 199 -20.63 6.25 0.86
CA LYS A 199 -21.37 7.46 0.45
C LYS A 199 -22.51 7.79 1.41
N GLN A 200 -23.34 6.80 1.73
CA GLN A 200 -24.48 6.97 2.64
C GLN A 200 -24.00 7.45 4.02
N PHE A 201 -22.97 6.80 4.57
CA PHE A 201 -22.33 7.18 5.83
C PHE A 201 -21.93 8.65 5.82
N HIS A 202 -21.21 9.10 4.79
CA HIS A 202 -20.70 10.48 4.72
C HIS A 202 -21.80 11.51 4.48
N ASP A 203 -22.90 11.14 3.83
CA ASP A 203 -24.06 12.02 3.66
C ASP A 203 -24.81 12.20 4.99
N GLU A 204 -24.94 11.15 5.80
CA GLU A 204 -25.70 11.16 7.05
C GLU A 204 -24.92 11.71 8.25
N ILE A 205 -23.61 11.45 8.32
CA ILE A 205 -22.76 11.86 9.46
C ILE A 205 -22.31 13.31 9.34
N ARG A 206 -22.21 13.86 8.13
CA ARG A 206 -21.70 15.21 7.89
C ARG A 206 -22.49 16.27 8.64
N GLY A 207 -21.76 17.11 9.39
CA GLY A 207 -22.36 18.17 10.20
C GLY A 207 -23.01 17.69 11.49
N THR A 208 -22.99 16.39 11.77
CA THR A 208 -23.59 15.80 12.98
C THR A 208 -22.56 15.49 14.08
N GLU A 209 -21.27 15.65 13.77
CA GLU A 209 -20.13 15.48 14.67
C GLU A 209 -18.91 16.27 14.18
N GLU A 210 -17.95 16.50 15.07
CA GLU A 210 -16.64 17.07 14.73
C GLU A 210 -15.77 15.99 14.05
N ARG A 211 -15.14 16.36 12.93
CA ARG A 211 -14.24 15.44 12.22
C ARG A 211 -12.93 15.27 12.98
N ILE A 212 -12.44 14.04 13.06
CA ILE A 212 -11.06 13.77 13.50
C ILE A 212 -10.10 14.49 12.52
N PRO A 213 -9.13 15.28 13.02
CA PRO A 213 -8.19 15.97 12.16
C PRO A 213 -7.44 15.01 11.23
N ALA A 214 -7.50 15.30 9.93
CA ALA A 214 -6.84 14.53 8.89
C ALA A 214 -5.64 15.31 8.34
N TRP A 215 -4.54 14.60 8.08
CA TRP A 215 -3.34 15.20 7.47
C TRP A 215 -3.47 15.33 5.94
N THR A 216 -4.46 14.66 5.34
CA THR A 216 -4.80 14.71 3.91
C THR A 216 -6.32 14.56 3.74
N LYS A 217 -6.85 14.98 2.59
CA LYS A 217 -8.27 14.75 2.26
C LYS A 217 -8.58 13.27 2.01
N GLU A 218 -7.60 12.49 1.58
CA GLU A 218 -7.73 11.06 1.28
C GLU A 218 -7.73 10.19 2.56
N TRP A 219 -8.00 10.76 3.74
CA TRP A 219 -8.09 10.04 5.00
C TRP A 219 -9.29 10.55 5.79
N TYR A 220 -10.08 9.62 6.31
CA TYR A 220 -11.21 9.92 7.18
C TYR A 220 -11.24 8.95 8.37
N GLY A 221 -11.15 9.50 9.58
CA GLY A 221 -11.26 8.74 10.82
C GLY A 221 -12.70 8.62 11.30
N PHE A 222 -13.09 7.43 11.74
CA PHE A 222 -14.39 7.17 12.33
C PHE A 222 -14.36 7.47 13.83
N THR A 223 -15.28 8.31 14.29
CA THR A 223 -15.55 8.53 15.73
C THR A 223 -16.31 7.34 16.32
N ASP A 224 -16.55 7.33 17.64
CA ASP A 224 -17.44 6.34 18.28
C ASP A 224 -18.85 6.33 17.66
N LYS A 225 -19.37 7.50 17.27
CA LYS A 225 -20.67 7.60 16.60
C LYS A 225 -20.60 7.00 15.20
N GLY A 226 -19.54 7.28 14.45
CA GLY A 226 -19.34 6.68 13.13
C GLY A 226 -19.19 5.16 13.19
N MET A 227 -18.49 4.65 14.21
CA MET A 227 -18.36 3.22 14.48
C MET A 227 -19.70 2.57 14.81
N LYS A 228 -20.51 3.22 15.65
CA LYS A 228 -21.87 2.78 15.96
C LYS A 228 -22.78 2.78 14.73
N TRP A 229 -22.66 3.79 13.86
CA TRP A 229 -23.39 3.83 12.60
C TRP A 229 -23.06 2.61 11.74
N LEU A 230 -21.77 2.25 11.61
CA LEU A 230 -21.35 1.07 10.85
C LEU A 230 -21.98 -0.21 11.40
N GLU A 231 -21.98 -0.39 12.72
CA GLU A 231 -22.62 -1.53 13.40
C GLU A 231 -24.13 -1.58 13.14
N GLU A 232 -24.85 -0.47 13.33
CA GLU A 232 -26.30 -0.37 13.10
C GLU A 232 -26.69 -0.62 11.64
N HIS A 233 -25.77 -0.39 10.70
CA HIS A 233 -25.95 -0.67 9.28
C HIS A 233 -25.45 -2.06 8.86
N GLY A 234 -25.11 -2.93 9.81
CA GLY A 234 -24.75 -4.33 9.58
C GLY A 234 -23.32 -4.56 9.12
N CYS A 235 -22.42 -3.60 9.30
CA CYS A 235 -21.00 -3.78 9.03
C CYS A 235 -20.33 -4.54 10.18
N GLU A 236 -19.79 -5.72 9.90
CA GLU A 236 -19.09 -6.55 10.88
C GLU A 236 -17.57 -6.33 10.81
N TRP A 237 -16.94 -6.04 11.95
CA TRP A 237 -15.49 -5.99 12.06
C TRP A 237 -14.89 -7.40 12.02
N TYR A 238 -14.08 -7.67 11.02
CA TYR A 238 -13.46 -8.96 10.80
C TYR A 238 -11.94 -8.85 10.76
N LYS A 239 -11.26 -9.71 11.52
CA LYS A 239 -9.82 -9.87 11.46
C LYS A 239 -9.45 -10.72 10.26
N VAL A 240 -8.80 -10.12 9.27
CA VAL A 240 -8.40 -10.82 8.06
C VAL A 240 -7.29 -11.81 8.38
N GLU A 241 -7.54 -13.09 8.13
CA GLU A 241 -6.56 -14.17 8.28
C GLU A 241 -5.84 -14.45 6.97
N ALA A 242 -4.55 -14.82 7.05
CA ALA A 242 -3.71 -15.04 5.90
C ALA A 242 -2.59 -16.06 6.19
N GLU A 243 -2.20 -16.79 5.15
CA GLU A 243 -1.02 -17.65 5.14
C GLU A 243 0.19 -16.89 4.56
N PRO A 244 1.43 -17.35 4.81
CA PRO A 244 2.61 -16.83 4.15
C PRO A 244 2.47 -16.86 2.62
N GLY A 245 2.58 -15.68 2.01
CA GLY A 245 2.51 -15.46 0.57
C GLY A 245 1.13 -15.07 0.05
N ASP A 246 0.11 -15.02 0.91
CA ASP A 246 -1.19 -14.46 0.53
C ASP A 246 -1.10 -12.93 0.33
N LEU A 247 -1.82 -12.44 -0.66
CA LEU A 247 -2.04 -11.01 -0.88
C LEU A 247 -3.42 -10.64 -0.34
N ILE A 248 -3.47 -9.68 0.57
CA ILE A 248 -4.71 -9.10 1.07
C ILE A 248 -4.98 -7.82 0.29
N LEU A 249 -6.20 -7.68 -0.24
CA LEU A 249 -6.67 -6.53 -1.01
C LEU A 249 -7.88 -5.91 -0.35
N TRP A 250 -8.02 -4.59 -0.37
CA TRP A 250 -9.24 -3.92 0.08
C TRP A 250 -9.51 -2.62 -0.67
N ASP A 251 -10.79 -2.32 -0.83
CA ASP A 251 -11.27 -1.04 -1.34
C ASP A 251 -10.91 0.08 -0.35
N SER A 252 -10.37 1.19 -0.83
CA SER A 252 -9.99 2.34 0.02
C SER A 252 -11.14 2.92 0.84
N ARG A 253 -12.40 2.64 0.45
CA ARG A 253 -13.61 3.02 1.19
C ARG A 253 -13.94 2.08 2.34
N THR A 254 -13.37 0.88 2.39
CA THR A 254 -13.62 -0.10 3.45
C THR A 254 -13.07 0.46 4.77
N PRO A 255 -13.90 0.64 5.82
CA PRO A 255 -13.41 1.02 7.14
C PRO A 255 -12.44 -0.05 7.64
N HIS A 256 -11.26 0.35 8.06
CA HIS A 256 -10.21 -0.58 8.46
C HIS A 256 -9.27 0.05 9.48
N TYR A 257 -8.51 -0.81 10.16
CA TYR A 257 -7.34 -0.44 10.94
C TYR A 257 -6.55 -1.71 11.28
N ASN A 258 -5.41 -1.57 11.97
CA ASN A 258 -4.65 -2.72 12.46
C ASN A 258 -4.79 -2.93 13.97
N ILE A 259 -4.77 -4.19 14.39
CA ILE A 259 -4.73 -4.60 15.79
C ILE A 259 -3.36 -5.20 16.15
N PRO A 260 -2.90 -5.08 17.41
CA PRO A 260 -1.65 -5.69 17.84
C PRO A 260 -1.74 -7.22 17.90
N VAL A 261 -0.58 -7.87 17.84
CA VAL A 261 -0.44 -9.31 18.10
C VAL A 261 -0.79 -9.61 19.56
N LYS A 262 -1.57 -10.67 19.78
CA LYS A 262 -1.90 -11.22 21.10
C LYS A 262 -1.42 -12.66 21.29
N SER A 263 -0.97 -13.31 20.22
CA SER A 263 -0.37 -14.65 20.23
C SER A 263 1.15 -14.59 20.40
N GLN A 264 1.83 -15.71 20.14
CA GLN A 264 3.29 -15.82 20.07
C GLN A 264 3.85 -15.74 18.64
N GLN A 265 3.00 -15.44 17.65
CA GLN A 265 3.37 -15.39 16.24
C GLN A 265 3.62 -13.95 15.80
N ASP A 266 4.84 -13.65 15.38
CA ASP A 266 5.13 -12.37 14.72
C ASP A 266 4.37 -12.28 13.39
N ARG A 267 4.01 -11.06 13.00
CA ARG A 267 3.30 -10.75 11.77
C ARG A 267 4.11 -9.77 10.95
N PHE A 268 4.55 -10.21 9.77
CA PHE A 268 5.25 -9.35 8.82
C PHE A 268 4.44 -9.15 7.56
N ALA A 269 4.43 -7.90 7.08
CA ALA A 269 3.84 -7.59 5.79
C ALA A 269 4.56 -6.46 5.08
N ILE A 270 4.37 -6.44 3.77
CA ILE A 270 4.83 -5.38 2.89
C ILE A 270 3.60 -4.79 2.23
N TYR A 271 3.41 -3.48 2.37
CA TYR A 271 2.31 -2.79 1.71
C TYR A 271 2.60 -2.66 0.20
N THR A 272 1.61 -3.02 -0.60
CA THR A 272 1.71 -3.12 -2.06
C THR A 272 0.39 -2.62 -2.66
N CYS A 273 0.35 -1.35 -3.05
CA CYS A 273 -0.79 -0.76 -3.73
C CYS A 273 -0.38 -0.40 -5.15
N PHE A 274 -1.25 -0.63 -6.13
CA PHE A 274 -0.96 -0.38 -7.54
C PHE A 274 -2.03 0.50 -8.19
N MET A 275 -1.64 1.17 -9.26
CA MET A 275 -2.49 2.07 -10.04
C MET A 275 -2.12 1.94 -11.52
N PRO A 276 -3.09 2.00 -12.45
CA PRO A 276 -2.79 2.13 -13.87
C PRO A 276 -1.98 3.39 -14.15
N VAL A 277 -0.95 3.28 -14.99
CA VAL A 277 -0.12 4.42 -15.39
C VAL A 277 -0.97 5.55 -15.98
N SER A 278 -2.06 5.22 -16.68
CA SER A 278 -3.01 6.17 -17.26
C SER A 278 -3.71 7.09 -16.25
N GLU A 279 -3.65 6.76 -14.95
CA GLU A 279 -4.22 7.57 -13.86
C GLU A 279 -3.17 8.46 -13.18
N ALA A 280 -1.89 8.34 -13.55
CA ALA A 280 -0.82 9.21 -13.08
C ALA A 280 -0.56 10.35 -14.07
N SER A 281 -0.42 11.56 -13.56
CA SER A 281 0.06 12.68 -14.37
C SER A 281 1.57 12.56 -14.62
N GLN A 282 2.10 13.30 -15.60
CA GLN A 282 3.56 13.36 -15.81
C GLN A 282 4.27 13.98 -14.59
N GLU A 283 3.65 14.95 -13.91
CA GLU A 283 4.17 15.52 -12.66
C GLU A 283 4.27 14.44 -11.57
N ASP A 284 3.26 13.58 -11.43
CA ASP A 284 3.29 12.47 -10.49
C ASP A 284 4.42 11.49 -10.80
N LEU A 285 4.64 11.15 -12.08
CA LEU A 285 5.72 10.25 -12.48
C LEU A 285 7.11 10.85 -12.22
N ILE A 286 7.29 12.15 -12.47
CA ILE A 286 8.54 12.87 -12.17
C ILE A 286 8.78 12.91 -10.65
N ARG A 287 7.75 13.23 -9.85
CA ARG A 287 7.85 13.22 -8.38
C ARG A 287 8.16 11.82 -7.84
N LYS A 288 7.54 10.80 -8.45
CA LYS A 288 7.80 9.39 -8.13
C LYS A 288 9.22 8.97 -8.49
N LYS A 289 9.77 9.45 -9.61
CA LYS A 289 11.18 9.24 -9.97
C LYS A 289 12.11 9.82 -8.91
N ASP A 290 11.89 11.07 -8.47
CA ASP A 290 12.68 11.66 -7.36
C ASP A 290 12.62 10.79 -6.10
N ALA A 291 11.41 10.34 -5.74
CA ALA A 291 11.22 9.47 -4.58
C ALA A 291 12.01 8.16 -4.70
N PHE A 292 11.99 7.55 -5.90
CA PHE A 292 12.76 6.36 -6.19
C PHE A 292 14.26 6.62 -6.08
N GLU A 293 14.78 7.63 -6.78
CA GLU A 293 16.21 7.97 -6.83
C GLU A 293 16.77 8.29 -5.45
N ARG A 294 15.97 8.92 -4.58
CA ARG A 294 16.31 9.24 -3.19
C ARG A 294 16.03 8.09 -2.21
N ARG A 295 15.35 7.02 -2.64
CA ARG A 295 14.95 5.86 -1.82
C ARG A 295 14.05 6.26 -0.64
N ILE A 296 13.18 7.23 -0.85
CA ILE A 296 12.22 7.66 0.17
C ILE A 296 10.87 7.00 -0.06
N GLY A 297 10.24 6.57 1.03
CA GLY A 297 8.91 6.01 0.98
C GLY A 297 7.85 7.02 0.52
N THR A 298 6.71 6.50 0.13
CA THR A 298 5.48 7.26 -0.14
C THR A 298 4.36 6.73 0.75
N THR A 299 3.16 7.26 0.59
CA THR A 299 1.95 6.63 1.15
C THR A 299 1.51 5.45 0.25
N HIS A 300 0.38 4.83 0.59
CA HIS A 300 -0.23 3.80 -0.25
C HIS A 300 -0.61 4.30 -1.65
N TRP A 301 -0.75 5.61 -1.89
CA TRP A 301 -1.09 6.14 -3.21
C TRP A 301 0.07 5.96 -4.20
N PRO A 302 -0.07 5.15 -5.27
CA PRO A 302 1.07 4.75 -6.12
C PRO A 302 1.71 5.89 -6.92
N ASN A 303 0.94 6.95 -7.18
CA ASN A 303 1.38 8.17 -7.86
C ASN A 303 2.25 9.10 -6.97
N ALA A 304 2.63 8.67 -5.77
CA ALA A 304 3.55 9.40 -4.89
C ALA A 304 3.06 10.83 -4.57
N ARG A 305 1.75 11.03 -4.36
CA ARG A 305 1.17 12.33 -3.96
C ARG A 305 1.82 12.93 -2.72
N HIS A 306 2.27 12.08 -1.81
CA HIS A 306 2.98 12.47 -0.60
C HIS A 306 4.28 11.66 -0.47
N LEU A 307 5.36 12.37 -0.19
CA LEU A 307 6.69 11.81 0.02
C LEU A 307 6.98 11.73 1.51
N GLY A 308 7.61 10.64 1.92
CA GLY A 308 8.13 10.45 3.26
C GLY A 308 9.52 11.06 3.44
N SER A 309 10.20 10.59 4.48
CA SER A 309 11.59 10.93 4.77
C SER A 309 12.32 9.70 5.29
N ASN A 310 13.63 9.62 5.06
CA ASN A 310 14.48 8.61 5.71
C ASN A 310 15.03 9.08 7.06
N GLU A 311 14.72 10.31 7.47
CA GLU A 311 15.04 10.83 8.79
C GLU A 311 14.07 10.29 9.85
N ALA A 312 14.53 9.28 10.59
CA ALA A 312 13.80 8.78 11.74
C ALA A 312 13.95 9.71 12.95
N LYS A 313 12.91 9.76 13.79
CA LYS A 313 12.93 10.50 15.05
C LYS A 313 12.60 9.58 16.23
N ARG A 314 13.45 9.60 17.24
CA ARG A 314 13.25 8.93 18.52
C ARG A 314 12.96 9.98 19.58
N ASN A 315 11.78 9.92 20.20
CA ASN A 315 11.35 10.88 21.22
C ASN A 315 11.44 12.35 20.74
N GLY A 316 11.05 12.60 19.49
CA GLY A 316 11.04 13.93 18.86
C GLY A 316 12.41 14.45 18.40
N LYS A 317 13.51 13.73 18.66
CA LYS A 317 14.87 14.08 18.21
C LYS A 317 15.31 13.15 17.08
N PRO A 318 16.22 13.57 16.18
CA PRO A 318 16.80 12.68 15.17
C PRO A 318 17.32 11.39 15.82
N ASP A 319 17.03 10.24 15.22
CA ASP A 319 17.57 8.98 15.72
C ASP A 319 19.09 8.95 15.55
N HIS A 320 19.76 8.24 16.45
CA HIS A 320 21.20 8.07 16.41
C HIS A 320 21.66 7.12 15.29
N VAL A 321 20.76 6.23 14.84
CA VAL A 321 20.98 5.43 13.63
C VAL A 321 20.48 6.22 12.43
N VAL A 322 21.37 6.46 11.48
CA VAL A 322 21.05 7.14 10.21
C VAL A 322 21.27 6.15 9.07
N ARG A 323 20.23 5.91 8.29
CA ARG A 323 20.28 5.18 7.00
C ARG A 323 19.44 5.94 6.00
N ASP A 324 20.07 6.45 4.96
CA ASP A 324 19.40 7.17 3.86
C ASP A 324 19.18 6.26 2.64
N ARG A 325 19.73 5.05 2.68
CA ARG A 325 19.68 4.01 1.66
C ARG A 325 19.24 2.68 2.29
N PRO A 326 18.62 1.76 1.53
CA PRO A 326 18.35 0.40 1.99
C PRO A 326 19.65 -0.33 2.33
N LEU A 327 19.56 -1.36 3.18
CA LEU A 327 20.67 -2.28 3.45
C LEU A 327 21.16 -2.97 2.17
N HIS A 328 20.21 -3.35 1.31
CA HIS A 328 20.49 -3.91 -0.01
C HIS A 328 19.72 -3.14 -1.09
N GLU A 329 20.45 -2.55 -2.02
CA GLU A 329 19.88 -1.83 -3.16
C GLU A 329 19.06 -2.77 -4.06
N PRO A 330 17.91 -2.32 -4.59
CA PRO A 330 17.06 -3.16 -5.40
C PRO A 330 17.68 -3.44 -6.77
N ILE A 331 17.63 -4.71 -7.16
CA ILE A 331 18.00 -5.18 -8.49
C ILE A 331 16.71 -5.38 -9.28
N LEU A 332 16.40 -4.43 -10.16
CA LEU A 332 15.14 -4.41 -10.90
C LEU A 332 15.26 -5.16 -12.23
N ASN A 333 14.38 -6.12 -12.45
CA ASN A 333 14.11 -6.63 -13.79
C ASN A 333 13.21 -5.64 -14.56
N GLU A 334 12.93 -5.92 -15.84
CA GLU A 334 12.11 -5.02 -16.67
C GLU A 334 10.73 -4.75 -16.04
N ARG A 335 10.06 -5.78 -15.51
CA ARG A 335 8.74 -5.63 -14.88
C ARG A 335 8.82 -4.72 -13.66
N ALA A 336 9.77 -4.96 -12.77
CA ALA A 336 10.01 -4.17 -11.57
C ALA A 336 10.36 -2.71 -11.92
N PHE A 337 11.14 -2.49 -12.98
CA PHE A 337 11.48 -1.15 -13.46
C PHE A 337 10.25 -0.41 -14.00
N LYS A 338 9.35 -1.08 -14.73
CA LYS A 338 8.06 -0.48 -15.14
C LYS A 338 7.24 -0.02 -13.93
N LEU A 339 7.19 -0.79 -12.84
CA LEU A 339 6.45 -0.43 -11.63
C LEU A 339 6.96 0.86 -10.95
N THR A 340 8.19 1.30 -11.24
CA THR A 340 8.72 2.59 -10.75
C THR A 340 8.00 3.80 -11.35
N GLY A 341 7.37 3.65 -12.52
CA GLY A 341 6.80 4.76 -13.28
C GLY A 341 7.80 5.47 -14.21
N ILE A 342 9.11 5.29 -14.01
CA ILE A 342 10.16 5.99 -14.76
C ILE A 342 10.07 5.74 -16.28
N PRO A 343 9.84 4.51 -16.76
CA PRO A 343 9.72 4.25 -18.21
C PRO A 343 8.58 4.98 -18.92
N TYR A 344 7.61 5.50 -18.17
CA TYR A 344 6.42 6.17 -18.72
C TYR A 344 6.53 7.70 -18.70
N ILE A 345 7.67 8.25 -18.28
CA ILE A 345 7.95 9.68 -18.35
C ILE A 345 8.23 10.03 -19.81
N LYS A 346 7.45 10.96 -20.34
CA LYS A 346 7.62 11.48 -21.70
C LYS A 346 8.87 12.36 -21.73
N ALA A 347 9.66 12.25 -22.80
CA ALA A 347 10.72 13.21 -23.06
C ALA A 347 10.11 14.61 -23.19
N GLU A 348 10.77 15.62 -22.62
CA GLU A 348 10.39 17.01 -22.86
C GLU A 348 10.50 17.27 -24.37
N ALA A 349 9.44 17.82 -24.97
CA ALA A 349 9.50 18.29 -26.34
C ALA A 349 10.47 19.48 -26.36
N SER A 350 11.68 19.22 -26.86
CA SER A 350 12.77 20.19 -27.02
C SER A 350 12.42 21.34 -27.95
#